data_AF-A0A380TGE2-F1
#
_entry.id   AF-A0A380TGE2-F1
#
_cell.length_a   1.000
_cell.length_b   1.000
_cell.length_c   1.000
_cell.angle_alpha   90.00
_cell.angle_beta   90.00
_cell.angle_gamma   90.00
#
_symmetry.space_group_name_H-M   'P 1'
#
loop_
_entity.id
_entity.type
_entity.pdbx_description
1 polymer ?
#
loop_
_entity_poly.entity_id
_entity_poly.type
_entity_poly.pdbx_seq_one_letter_code
_entity_poly.pdbx_strand_id
1 'polypeptide(L)'
;MTIDTRQAPVRRRPRAIEFSLLYGWHALLSGAFIVAYLSSDEDTYAMHQFAGYTVLAALALRVIVGVFVAEGSPLRLPRPTLTPLREWVNGALQGRSQSLPRRPLLSLAAVALLMFVGAAAGSGAVADFVPPVEHLHEATGELAPWFVLAHVAMVLALYWRKTRRSPGGSPRARPSSLRRPKTGAGTAAVLAAGLLCLSGVAIAGEPARDVILDTYARQAKAETPDFAGFSAARGEVLYRGPHAGGNPQTPACASCHTADPRMPGRNVKSGRPIEPMAVSVEPSRFTDAADVERRFRRDCQNVLGRPCTAQEKGDFITFLSGR
;
A
#
# COMPACT_ATOMS: atom_id res chain seq x y z
N MET A 1 5.22 11.31 -63.26
CA MET A 1 5.70 12.28 -62.26
C MET A 1 4.81 12.14 -61.04
N THR A 2 5.13 11.19 -60.16
CA THR A 2 4.39 10.91 -58.92
C THR A 2 5.02 11.77 -57.82
N ILE A 3 4.28 12.78 -57.37
CA ILE A 3 4.68 13.61 -56.24
C ILE A 3 4.49 12.77 -54.97
N ASP A 4 5.58 12.27 -54.40
CA ASP A 4 5.61 11.66 -53.07
C ASP A 4 5.58 12.78 -52.01
N THR A 5 4.37 13.17 -51.58
CA THR A 5 4.16 14.04 -50.42
C THR A 5 3.99 13.23 -49.14
N ARG A 6 4.99 12.45 -48.74
CA ARG A 6 5.17 12.13 -47.31
C ARG A 6 5.82 13.32 -46.61
N GLN A 7 5.02 14.37 -46.36
CA GLN A 7 5.41 15.38 -45.38
C GLN A 7 5.60 14.66 -44.04
N ALA A 8 6.82 14.68 -43.52
CA ALA A 8 7.11 14.16 -42.18
C ALA A 8 6.17 14.85 -41.17
N PRO A 9 5.55 14.12 -40.24
CA PRO A 9 4.61 14.72 -39.29
C PRO A 9 5.30 15.84 -38.52
N VAL A 10 4.73 17.05 -38.61
CA VAL A 10 5.23 18.25 -37.94
C VAL A 10 5.22 17.99 -36.44
N ARG A 11 6.41 17.82 -35.83
CA ARG A 11 6.54 17.63 -34.38
C ARG A 11 6.13 18.90 -33.65
N ARG A 12 4.93 18.90 -33.05
CA ARG A 12 4.48 19.94 -32.12
C ARG A 12 5.50 20.08 -30.98
N ARG A 13 6.00 21.30 -30.75
CA ARG A 13 6.83 21.60 -29.57
C ARG A 13 5.94 21.65 -28.32
N PRO A 14 6.29 20.92 -27.24
CA PRO A 14 5.57 21.01 -25.98
C PRO A 14 5.60 22.44 -25.41
N ARG A 15 4.49 22.88 -24.82
CA ARG A 15 4.41 24.18 -24.13
C ARG A 15 4.79 24.02 -22.66
N ALA A 16 5.40 25.05 -22.07
CA ALA A 16 5.80 25.04 -20.65
C ALA A 16 4.62 24.72 -19.72
N ILE A 17 3.43 25.26 -20.01
CA ILE A 17 2.21 25.01 -19.25
C ILE A 17 1.82 23.52 -19.20
N GLU A 18 2.11 22.74 -20.25
CA GLU A 18 1.79 21.31 -20.25
C GLU A 18 2.63 20.54 -19.24
N PHE A 19 3.89 20.96 -19.02
CA PHE A 19 4.73 20.40 -17.97
C PHE A 19 4.28 20.86 -16.58
N SER A 20 3.93 22.14 -16.42
CA SER A 20 3.37 22.64 -15.16
C SER A 20 2.10 21.88 -14.76
N LEU A 21 1.21 21.59 -15.71
CA LEU A 21 0.02 20.77 -15.48
C LEU A 21 0.36 19.34 -15.06
N LEU A 22 1.35 18.71 -15.69
CA LEU A 22 1.81 17.38 -15.29
C LEU A 22 2.40 17.36 -13.88
N TYR A 23 3.22 18.34 -13.52
CA TYR A 23 3.80 18.43 -12.19
C TYR A 23 2.75 18.74 -11.13
N GLY A 24 1.81 19.65 -11.44
CA GLY A 24 0.68 19.96 -10.56
C GLY A 24 -0.21 18.74 -10.33
N TRP A 25 -0.54 18.01 -11.41
CA TRP A 25 -1.28 16.76 -11.30
C TRP A 25 -0.54 15.70 -10.49
N HIS A 26 0.77 15.55 -10.71
CA HIS A 26 1.58 14.62 -9.94
C HIS A 26 1.58 14.99 -8.45
N ALA A 27 1.80 16.26 -8.12
CA ALA A 27 1.78 16.75 -6.74
C ALA A 27 0.43 16.51 -6.07
N LEU A 28 -0.67 16.83 -6.75
CA LEU A 28 -2.03 16.57 -6.28
C LEU A 28 -2.27 15.09 -6.01
N LEU A 29 -1.95 14.23 -6.99
CA LEU A 29 -2.13 12.79 -6.88
C LEU A 29 -1.31 12.21 -5.72
N SER A 30 -0.02 12.57 -5.63
CA SER A 30 0.86 12.07 -4.57
C SER A 30 0.45 12.58 -3.19
N GLY A 31 0.08 13.86 -3.07
CA GLY A 31 -0.34 14.46 -1.82
C GLY A 31 -1.65 13.86 -1.31
N ALA A 32 -2.66 13.75 -2.19
CA ALA A 32 -3.94 13.14 -1.86
C ALA A 32 -3.77 11.65 -1.50
N PHE A 33 -2.91 10.91 -2.21
CA PHE A 33 -2.62 9.52 -1.87
C PHE A 33 -2.00 9.37 -0.47
N ILE A 34 -1.02 10.21 -0.12
CA ILE A 34 -0.39 10.19 1.21
C ILE A 34 -1.42 10.49 2.30
N VAL A 35 -2.25 11.53 2.10
CA VAL A 35 -3.30 11.87 3.06
C VAL A 35 -4.28 10.73 3.21
N ALA A 36 -4.76 10.13 2.11
CA ALA A 36 -5.66 8.99 2.15
C ALA A 36 -5.05 7.81 2.94
N TYR A 37 -3.79 7.46 2.65
CA TYR A 37 -3.11 6.35 3.33
C TYR A 37 -2.93 6.60 4.84
N LEU A 38 -2.53 7.81 5.24
CA LEU A 38 -2.29 8.15 6.65
C LEU A 38 -3.58 8.39 7.45
N SER A 39 -4.73 8.48 6.78
CA SER A 39 -6.01 8.79 7.43
C SER A 39 -7.02 7.66 7.37
N SER A 40 -6.62 6.47 6.92
CA SER A 40 -7.49 5.29 6.79
C SER A 40 -8.07 4.78 8.12
N ASP A 41 -7.68 5.37 9.24
CA ASP A 41 -8.29 5.09 10.54
C ASP A 41 -9.75 5.59 10.61
N GLU A 42 -10.56 4.89 11.40
CA GLU A 42 -11.97 5.23 11.63
C GLU A 42 -12.17 6.66 12.16
N ASP A 43 -11.18 7.17 12.89
CA ASP A 43 -11.21 8.50 13.50
C ASP A 43 -10.98 9.65 12.53
N THR A 44 -10.31 9.39 11.41
CA THR A 44 -10.00 10.36 10.36
C THR A 44 -10.68 10.01 9.04
N TYR A 45 -11.69 9.16 9.09
CA TYR A 45 -12.35 8.59 7.91
C TYR A 45 -12.87 9.66 6.93
N ALA A 46 -13.40 10.79 7.42
CA ALA A 46 -13.83 11.89 6.54
C ALA A 46 -12.67 12.46 5.70
N MET A 47 -11.46 12.54 6.28
CA MET A 47 -10.26 12.98 5.57
C MET A 47 -9.79 11.92 4.57
N HIS A 48 -9.87 10.63 4.94
CA HIS A 48 -9.57 9.52 4.05
C HIS A 48 -10.48 9.52 2.83
N GLN A 49 -11.78 9.67 3.04
CA GLN A 49 -12.77 9.68 1.98
C GLN A 49 -12.58 10.86 1.03
N PHE A 50 -12.39 12.08 1.57
CA PHE A 50 -12.12 13.26 0.75
C PHE A 50 -10.84 13.11 -0.08
N ALA A 51 -9.77 12.63 0.53
CA ALA A 51 -8.50 12.41 -0.15
C ALA A 51 -8.60 11.29 -1.21
N GLY A 52 -9.30 10.20 -0.91
CA GLY A 52 -9.58 9.10 -1.83
C GLY A 52 -10.36 9.55 -3.07
N TYR A 53 -11.43 10.33 -2.89
CA TYR A 53 -12.17 10.91 -4.01
C TYR A 53 -11.33 11.91 -4.82
N THR A 54 -10.42 12.64 -4.16
CA THR A 54 -9.46 13.52 -4.85
C THR A 54 -8.51 12.73 -5.73
N VAL A 55 -7.97 11.60 -5.25
CA VAL A 55 -7.15 10.67 -6.06
C VAL A 55 -7.95 10.16 -7.25
N LEU A 56 -9.18 9.67 -7.03
CA LEU A 56 -10.02 9.12 -8.07
C LEU A 56 -10.35 10.16 -9.15
N ALA A 57 -10.73 11.38 -8.75
CA ALA A 57 -10.99 12.49 -9.65
C ALA A 57 -9.75 12.90 -10.46
N ALA A 58 -8.58 12.98 -9.81
CA ALA A 58 -7.32 13.29 -10.49
C ALA A 58 -6.95 12.21 -11.52
N LEU A 59 -7.18 10.94 -11.24
CA LEU A 59 -6.96 9.83 -12.18
C LEU A 59 -7.96 9.88 -13.35
N ALA A 60 -9.25 10.07 -13.07
CA ALA A 60 -10.28 10.19 -14.11
C ALA A 60 -9.96 11.36 -15.06
N LEU A 61 -9.63 12.53 -14.51
CA LEU A 61 -9.20 13.69 -15.29
C LEU A 61 -7.95 13.37 -16.13
N ARG A 62 -6.96 12.67 -15.56
CA ARG A 62 -5.75 12.28 -16.29
C ARG A 62 -6.05 11.37 -17.48
N VAL A 63 -6.96 10.42 -17.32
CA VAL A 63 -7.38 9.50 -18.37
C VAL A 63 -8.13 10.27 -19.46
N ILE A 64 -9.13 11.08 -19.08
CA ILE A 64 -9.90 11.91 -20.02
C ILE A 64 -8.96 12.81 -20.84
N VAL A 65 -8.17 13.65 -20.18
CA VAL A 65 -7.22 14.54 -20.86
C VAL A 65 -6.24 13.73 -21.72
N GLY A 66 -5.73 12.63 -21.20
CA GLY A 66 -4.73 11.83 -21.88
C GLY A 66 -5.23 11.04 -23.10
N VAL A 67 -6.53 10.78 -23.19
CA VAL A 67 -7.18 10.15 -24.36
C VAL A 67 -7.53 11.20 -25.43
N PHE A 68 -8.04 12.37 -25.03
CA PHE A 68 -8.56 13.37 -25.98
C PHE A 68 -7.53 14.40 -26.45
N VAL A 69 -6.38 14.52 -25.80
CA VAL A 69 -5.34 15.47 -26.22
C VAL A 69 -4.63 15.05 -27.52
N ALA A 70 -4.34 16.05 -28.36
CA ALA A 70 -3.68 15.91 -29.65
C ALA A 70 -2.32 15.16 -29.60
N GLU A 71 -1.97 14.54 -30.72
CA GLU A 71 -0.70 13.84 -30.88
C GLU A 71 0.50 14.78 -30.69
N GLY A 72 1.51 14.31 -29.95
CA GLY A 72 2.71 15.08 -29.64
C GLY A 72 2.63 15.95 -28.38
N SER A 73 1.48 16.06 -27.70
CA SER A 73 1.43 16.67 -26.36
C SER A 73 1.98 15.70 -25.30
N PRO A 74 2.77 16.19 -24.31
CA PRO A 74 3.20 15.38 -23.18
C PRO A 74 2.04 14.98 -22.24
N LEU A 75 0.86 15.61 -22.36
CA LEU A 75 -0.34 15.25 -21.60
C LEU A 75 -1.00 13.96 -22.10
N ARG A 76 -0.71 13.52 -23.33
CA ARG A 76 -1.25 12.28 -23.88
C ARG A 76 -0.76 11.07 -23.08
N LEU A 77 -1.58 10.03 -22.96
CA LEU A 77 -1.15 8.81 -22.27
C LEU A 77 -0.03 8.11 -23.06
N PRO A 78 1.04 7.63 -22.38
CA PRO A 78 2.04 6.80 -23.02
C PRO A 78 1.41 5.51 -23.57
N ARG A 79 1.84 5.05 -24.74
CA ARG A 79 1.55 3.70 -25.23
C ARG A 79 2.66 2.77 -24.73
N PRO A 80 2.45 1.99 -23.65
CA PRO A 80 3.48 1.09 -23.15
C PRO A 80 3.78 0.00 -24.19
N THR A 81 5.06 -0.38 -24.32
CA THR A 81 5.47 -1.50 -25.17
C THR A 81 6.40 -2.43 -24.38
N LEU A 82 6.12 -3.73 -24.46
CA LEU A 82 6.90 -4.75 -23.74
C LEU A 82 8.10 -5.25 -24.55
N THR A 83 8.09 -5.09 -25.87
CA THR A 83 9.08 -5.66 -26.79
C THR A 83 10.53 -5.29 -26.43
N PRO A 84 10.88 -4.01 -26.22
CA PRO A 84 12.27 -3.65 -25.94
C PRO A 84 12.75 -4.17 -24.59
N LEU A 85 11.84 -4.30 -23.61
CA LEU A 85 12.15 -4.84 -22.30
C LEU A 85 12.38 -6.36 -22.39
N ARG A 86 11.53 -7.07 -23.14
CA ARG A 86 11.68 -8.51 -23.39
C ARG A 86 12.98 -8.85 -24.11
N GLU A 87 13.34 -8.06 -25.13
CA GLU A 87 14.61 -8.22 -25.85
C GLU A 87 15.81 -8.00 -24.93
N TRP A 88 15.75 -6.98 -24.08
CA TRP A 88 16.80 -6.70 -23.10
C TRP A 88 16.96 -7.84 -22.09
N VAL A 89 15.86 -8.37 -21.55
CA VAL A 89 15.89 -9.53 -20.63
C VAL A 89 16.48 -10.76 -21.32
N ASN A 90 16.01 -11.10 -22.51
CA ASN A 90 16.53 -12.23 -23.28
C ASN A 90 18.03 -12.07 -23.60
N GLY A 91 18.45 -10.85 -23.96
CA GLY A 91 19.86 -10.53 -24.18
C GLY A 91 20.71 -10.70 -22.93
N ALA A 92 20.21 -10.22 -21.78
CA ALA A 92 20.90 -10.35 -20.49
C ALA A 92 21.05 -11.83 -20.06
N LEU A 93 20.00 -12.63 -20.22
CA LEU A 93 20.04 -14.08 -19.97
C LEU A 93 21.04 -14.81 -20.88
N GLN A 94 21.29 -14.27 -22.08
CA GLN A 94 22.29 -14.76 -23.02
C GLN A 94 23.69 -14.14 -22.82
N GLY A 95 23.92 -13.40 -21.73
CA GLY A 95 25.20 -12.75 -21.42
C GLY A 95 25.54 -11.55 -22.31
N ARG A 96 24.59 -11.01 -23.09
CA ARG A 96 24.81 -9.82 -23.93
C ARG A 96 24.81 -8.56 -23.07
N SER A 97 25.84 -7.73 -23.20
CA SER A 97 25.89 -6.41 -22.57
C SER A 97 25.09 -5.41 -23.40
N GLN A 98 23.85 -5.13 -22.97
CA GLN A 98 22.95 -4.15 -23.61
C GLN A 98 22.50 -3.07 -22.62
N SER A 99 22.30 -1.85 -23.13
CA SER A 99 21.79 -0.76 -22.31
C SER A 99 20.31 -0.94 -21.95
N LEU A 100 19.98 -0.78 -20.66
CA LEU A 100 18.61 -0.86 -20.17
C LEU A 100 17.65 0.10 -20.93
N PRO A 101 16.52 -0.39 -21.48
CA PRO A 101 15.54 0.42 -22.20
C PRO A 101 14.74 1.33 -21.24
N ARG A 102 15.31 2.50 -20.91
CA ARG A 102 14.76 3.42 -19.89
C ARG A 102 13.33 3.89 -20.17
N ARG A 103 13.00 4.24 -21.42
CA ARG A 103 11.69 4.80 -21.77
C ARG A 103 10.56 3.76 -21.64
N PRO A 104 10.67 2.54 -22.20
CA PRO A 104 9.71 1.46 -21.96
C PRO A 104 9.57 1.10 -20.47
N LEU A 105 10.69 1.06 -19.73
CA LEU A 105 10.65 0.76 -18.30
C LEU A 105 9.83 1.81 -17.52
N LEU A 106 10.10 3.10 -17.75
CA LEU A 106 9.38 4.20 -17.09
C LEU A 106 7.89 4.21 -17.45
N SER A 107 7.52 3.95 -18.70
CA SER A 107 6.11 3.93 -19.10
C SER A 107 5.36 2.73 -18.52
N LEU A 108 5.98 1.54 -18.48
CA LEU A 108 5.38 0.36 -17.87
C LEU A 108 5.20 0.53 -16.36
N ALA A 109 6.22 1.05 -15.67
CA ALA A 109 6.12 1.33 -14.24
C ALA A 109 5.04 2.37 -13.94
N ALA A 110 4.92 3.42 -14.75
CA ALA A 110 3.86 4.42 -14.59
C ALA A 110 2.46 3.80 -14.79
N VAL A 111 2.28 2.94 -15.80
CA VAL A 111 1.00 2.24 -16.03
C VAL A 111 0.69 1.31 -14.86
N ALA A 112 1.65 0.50 -14.42
CA ALA A 112 1.45 -0.39 -13.27
C ALA A 112 1.07 0.39 -12.01
N LEU A 113 1.78 1.49 -11.71
CA LEU A 113 1.48 2.34 -10.57
C LEU A 113 0.08 2.95 -10.66
N LEU A 114 -0.30 3.52 -11.80
CA LEU A 114 -1.63 4.13 -11.98
C LEU A 114 -2.75 3.10 -11.94
N MET A 115 -2.52 1.89 -12.44
CA MET A 115 -3.48 0.79 -12.33
C MET A 115 -3.69 0.39 -10.86
N PHE A 116 -2.63 0.25 -10.07
CA PHE A 116 -2.75 -0.11 -8.65
C PHE A 116 -3.38 1.00 -7.81
N VAL A 117 -2.93 2.25 -7.98
CA VAL A 117 -3.53 3.40 -7.28
C VAL A 117 -4.99 3.60 -7.71
N GLY A 118 -5.30 3.39 -8.99
CA GLY A 118 -6.67 3.42 -9.50
C GLY A 118 -7.54 2.30 -8.96
N ALA A 119 -7.00 1.08 -8.84
CA ALA A 119 -7.70 -0.04 -8.22
C ALA A 119 -8.02 0.26 -6.75
N ALA A 120 -7.06 0.80 -5.98
CA ALA A 120 -7.27 1.17 -4.58
C ALA A 120 -8.30 2.29 -4.41
N ALA A 121 -8.21 3.37 -5.19
CA ALA A 121 -9.15 4.48 -5.11
C ALA A 121 -10.56 4.08 -5.62
N GLY A 122 -10.62 3.27 -6.67
CA GLY A 122 -11.87 2.79 -7.25
C GLY A 122 -12.60 1.79 -6.34
N SER A 123 -11.87 0.84 -5.75
CA SER A 123 -12.44 -0.10 -4.77
C SER A 123 -12.94 0.65 -3.52
N GLY A 124 -12.19 1.65 -3.03
CA GLY A 124 -12.61 2.44 -1.87
C GLY A 124 -13.91 3.23 -2.10
N ALA A 125 -14.11 3.75 -3.32
CA ALA A 125 -15.35 4.45 -3.68
C ALA A 125 -16.59 3.54 -3.72
N VAL A 126 -16.40 2.22 -3.80
CA VAL A 126 -17.47 1.21 -3.88
C VAL A 126 -17.60 0.40 -2.59
N ALA A 127 -16.56 0.38 -1.75
CA ALA A 127 -16.47 -0.46 -0.55
C ALA A 127 -17.65 -0.27 0.41
N ASP A 128 -18.15 0.96 0.60
CA ASP A 128 -19.29 1.22 1.50
C ASP A 128 -20.63 0.65 0.99
N PHE A 129 -20.71 0.31 -0.30
CA PHE A 129 -21.94 -0.20 -0.92
C PHE A 129 -21.89 -1.71 -1.18
N VAL A 130 -20.69 -2.30 -1.25
CA VAL A 130 -20.47 -3.69 -1.62
C VAL A 130 -19.46 -4.30 -0.64
N PRO A 131 -19.91 -4.95 0.46
CA PRO A 131 -19.02 -5.44 1.52
C PRO A 131 -17.83 -6.30 1.04
N PRO A 132 -17.98 -7.20 0.05
CA PRO A 132 -16.84 -7.96 -0.48
C PRO A 132 -15.73 -7.09 -1.09
N VAL A 133 -16.03 -5.85 -1.51
CA VAL A 133 -15.07 -4.91 -2.07
C VAL A 133 -14.23 -4.24 -0.98
N GLU A 134 -14.67 -4.24 0.29
CA GLU A 134 -13.88 -3.72 1.41
C GLU A 134 -12.55 -4.48 1.53
N HIS A 135 -12.57 -5.82 1.47
CA HIS A 135 -11.35 -6.63 1.48
C HIS A 135 -10.43 -6.34 0.29
N LEU A 136 -11.01 -6.11 -0.89
CA LEU A 136 -10.22 -5.72 -2.07
C LEU A 136 -9.59 -4.34 -1.87
N HIS A 137 -10.33 -3.39 -1.29
CA HIS A 137 -9.84 -2.06 -0.98
C HIS A 137 -8.71 -2.10 0.05
N GLU A 138 -8.88 -2.87 1.11
CA GLU A 138 -7.84 -3.10 2.12
C GLU A 138 -6.57 -3.68 1.49
N ALA A 139 -6.69 -4.80 0.76
CA ALA A 139 -5.55 -5.44 0.12
C ALA A 139 -4.85 -4.52 -0.90
N THR A 140 -5.60 -3.78 -1.71
CA THR A 140 -5.02 -2.85 -2.69
C THR A 140 -4.42 -1.61 -2.02
N GLY A 141 -5.00 -1.14 -0.91
CA GLY A 141 -4.50 -0.05 -0.09
C GLY A 141 -3.19 -0.38 0.62
N GLU A 142 -3.03 -1.61 1.12
CA GLU A 142 -1.78 -2.10 1.73
C GLU A 142 -0.66 -2.29 0.70
N LEU A 143 -1.00 -2.72 -0.51
CA LEU A 143 -0.03 -2.95 -1.58
C LEU A 143 0.41 -1.65 -2.27
N ALA A 144 -0.45 -0.66 -2.41
CA ALA A 144 -0.17 0.55 -3.17
C ALA A 144 1.11 1.31 -2.73
N PRO A 145 1.42 1.48 -1.42
CA PRO A 145 2.68 2.08 -0.97
C PRO A 145 3.92 1.36 -1.50
N TRP A 146 3.89 0.03 -1.62
CA TRP A 146 5.02 -0.73 -2.16
C TRP A 146 5.27 -0.42 -3.64
N PHE A 147 4.21 -0.23 -4.43
CA PHE A 147 4.34 0.22 -5.82
C PHE A 147 4.88 1.65 -5.91
N VAL A 148 4.45 2.55 -5.02
CA VAL A 148 4.99 3.92 -4.93
C VAL A 148 6.48 3.89 -4.58
N LEU A 149 6.88 3.11 -3.57
CA LEU A 149 8.27 2.96 -3.17
C LEU A 149 9.14 2.36 -4.28
N ALA A 150 8.64 1.33 -4.96
CA ALA A 150 9.33 0.74 -6.12
C ALA A 150 9.51 1.77 -7.26
N HIS A 151 8.49 2.59 -7.53
CA HIS A 151 8.57 3.68 -8.50
C HIS A 151 9.65 4.71 -8.12
N VAL A 152 9.63 5.19 -6.86
CA VAL A 152 10.61 6.16 -6.35
C VAL A 152 12.03 5.59 -6.42
N ALA A 153 12.24 4.36 -5.95
CA ALA A 153 13.53 3.68 -5.99
C ALA A 153 14.06 3.54 -7.42
N MET A 154 13.20 3.15 -8.35
CA MET A 154 13.55 3.03 -9.77
C MET A 154 13.96 4.39 -10.36
N VAL A 155 13.21 5.46 -10.10
CA VAL A 155 13.53 6.81 -10.59
C VAL A 155 14.87 7.29 -10.03
N LEU A 156 15.10 7.10 -8.74
CA LEU A 156 16.37 7.45 -8.08
C LEU A 156 17.55 6.65 -8.66
N ALA A 157 17.40 5.34 -8.88
CA ALA A 157 18.43 4.50 -9.50
C ALA A 157 18.77 4.98 -10.92
N LEU A 158 17.76 5.34 -11.72
CA LEU A 158 17.97 5.87 -13.07
C LEU A 158 18.63 7.24 -13.08
N TYR A 159 18.28 8.11 -12.13
CA TYR A 159 18.90 9.42 -11.92
C TYR A 159 20.38 9.28 -11.51
N TRP A 160 20.65 8.45 -10.51
CA TRP A 160 22.01 8.22 -10.01
C TRP A 160 22.94 7.57 -11.04
N ARG A 161 22.42 6.65 -11.86
CA ARG A 161 23.18 6.10 -12.98
C ARG A 161 23.47 7.14 -14.07
N LYS A 162 22.62 8.16 -14.22
CA LYS A 162 22.87 9.30 -15.11
C LYS A 162 23.98 10.19 -14.56
N THR A 163 23.97 10.49 -13.27
CA THR A 163 24.98 11.37 -12.65
C THR A 163 26.37 10.73 -12.54
N ARG A 164 26.44 9.41 -12.33
CA ARG A 164 27.72 8.65 -12.35
C ARG A 164 28.38 8.56 -13.73
N ARG A 165 27.64 8.79 -14.81
CA ARG A 165 28.21 8.98 -16.14
C ARG A 165 28.58 10.45 -16.28
N SER A 166 29.76 10.84 -15.81
CA SER A 166 30.26 12.22 -15.98
C SER A 166 30.10 12.67 -17.44
N PRO A 167 29.73 13.94 -17.70
CA PRO A 167 29.93 14.57 -18.99
C PRO A 167 31.44 14.83 -19.15
N GLY A 168 32.20 13.77 -19.44
CA GLY A 168 33.60 13.88 -19.82
C GLY A 168 33.70 14.51 -21.20
N GLY A 169 33.99 15.80 -21.23
CA GLY A 169 34.33 16.53 -22.45
C GLY A 169 35.50 15.87 -23.17
N SER A 170 35.40 15.82 -24.50
CA SER A 170 36.52 15.56 -25.38
C SER A 170 37.28 16.87 -25.63
N PRO A 171 38.60 16.91 -25.42
CA PRO A 171 39.47 17.69 -26.27
C PRO A 171 40.23 16.74 -27.20
N ARG A 172 40.02 16.96 -28.51
CA ARG A 172 40.88 16.58 -29.64
C ARG A 172 42.24 15.95 -29.29
N ALA A 173 42.41 14.72 -29.79
CA ALA A 173 43.62 14.07 -30.32
C ALA A 173 45.01 14.44 -29.75
N ARG A 174 45.69 13.44 -29.18
CA ARG A 174 47.08 13.10 -29.53
C ARG A 174 47.33 11.60 -29.28
N PRO A 175 48.02 10.88 -30.20
CA PRO A 175 48.40 9.51 -29.96
C PRO A 175 49.75 9.48 -29.27
N SER A 176 49.82 8.85 -28.10
CA SER A 176 51.07 8.31 -27.61
C SER A 176 50.79 7.10 -26.73
N SER A 177 51.34 5.98 -27.19
CA SER A 177 51.59 4.74 -26.48
C SER A 177 51.78 4.90 -24.98
N LEU A 178 51.11 4.06 -24.20
CA LEU A 178 51.73 3.31 -23.10
C LEU A 178 50.75 2.24 -22.60
N ARG A 179 51.17 0.98 -22.77
CA ARG A 179 50.62 -0.21 -22.12
C ARG A 179 50.40 0.05 -20.64
N ARG A 180 49.28 -0.44 -20.09
CA ARG A 180 49.20 -0.98 -18.72
C ARG A 180 47.97 -1.91 -18.56
N PRO A 181 47.96 -2.80 -17.55
CA PRO A 181 47.53 -4.18 -17.70
C PRO A 181 46.08 -4.46 -17.29
N LYS A 182 45.62 -5.63 -17.71
CA LYS A 182 44.38 -6.28 -17.30
C LYS A 182 44.36 -6.50 -15.78
N THR A 183 43.49 -5.77 -15.10
CA THR A 183 42.92 -6.08 -13.78
C THR A 183 41.51 -5.49 -13.81
N GLY A 184 40.45 -6.06 -13.27
CA GLY A 184 40.18 -7.30 -12.59
C GLY A 184 38.66 -7.42 -12.62
N ALA A 185 38.15 -8.64 -12.69
CA ALA A 185 36.72 -8.91 -12.67
C ALA A 185 36.13 -8.41 -11.34
N GLY A 186 35.42 -7.29 -11.39
CA GLY A 186 34.61 -6.77 -10.29
C GLY A 186 33.20 -7.34 -10.39
N THR A 187 32.99 -8.43 -9.67
CA THR A 187 31.74 -8.93 -9.09
C THR A 187 30.49 -8.06 -9.28
N ALA A 188 29.61 -8.46 -10.20
CA ALA A 188 28.21 -8.05 -10.21
C ALA A 188 27.38 -9.06 -9.38
N ALA A 189 27.49 -8.96 -8.05
CA ALA A 189 26.50 -9.55 -7.15
C ALA A 189 25.37 -8.53 -6.98
N VAL A 190 24.30 -8.68 -7.75
CA VAL A 190 23.01 -8.04 -7.45
C VAL A 190 22.00 -9.15 -7.23
N LEU A 191 21.74 -9.35 -5.94
CA LEU A 191 20.66 -10.06 -5.29
C LEU A 191 19.44 -10.32 -6.19
N ALA A 192 19.22 -11.59 -6.49
CA ALA A 192 17.90 -12.10 -6.83
C ALA A 192 17.08 -12.10 -5.53
N ALA A 193 16.19 -11.12 -5.40
CA ALA A 193 15.17 -11.10 -4.36
C ALA A 193 13.80 -11.02 -5.03
N GLY A 194 12.90 -11.91 -4.62
CA GLY A 194 11.47 -11.79 -4.85
C GLY A 194 10.83 -12.89 -5.71
N LEU A 195 10.99 -14.16 -5.34
CA LEU A 195 10.02 -15.19 -5.70
C LEU A 195 9.80 -16.16 -4.54
N LEU A 196 8.98 -15.73 -3.58
CA LEU A 196 8.26 -16.47 -2.54
C LEU A 196 7.33 -15.40 -1.92
N CYS A 197 6.01 -15.53 -1.80
CA CYS A 197 5.18 -16.69 -1.55
C CYS A 197 3.85 -16.55 -2.29
N LEU A 198 3.39 -17.62 -2.95
CA LEU A 198 1.96 -17.85 -3.15
C LEU A 198 1.62 -19.05 -2.28
N SER A 199 1.23 -18.78 -1.04
CA SER A 199 0.56 -19.76 -0.18
C SER A 199 -0.89 -19.33 -0.12
N GLY A 200 -1.76 -20.18 -0.70
CA GLY A 200 -3.20 -20.00 -0.62
C GLY A 200 -3.65 -19.89 0.84
N VAL A 201 -4.61 -19.00 1.06
CA VAL A 201 -5.31 -18.86 2.33
C VAL A 201 -6.08 -20.16 2.58
N ALA A 202 -5.50 -21.05 3.39
CA ALA A 202 -6.28 -21.99 4.16
C ALA A 202 -6.85 -21.21 5.35
N ILE A 203 -8.16 -21.26 5.56
CA ILE A 203 -8.83 -20.65 6.71
C ILE A 203 -8.48 -21.49 7.93
N ALA A 204 -7.30 -21.24 8.49
CA ALA A 204 -6.80 -21.86 9.71
C ALA A 204 -6.95 -20.85 10.87
N GLY A 205 -8.21 -20.45 11.15
CA GLY A 205 -8.49 -19.39 12.12
C GLY A 205 -8.17 -19.78 13.57
N GLU A 206 -8.42 -21.04 13.96
CA GLU A 206 -8.09 -21.55 15.29
C GLU A 206 -6.58 -21.56 15.60
N PRO A 207 -5.69 -22.17 14.78
CA PRO A 207 -4.26 -22.19 15.10
C PRO A 207 -3.64 -20.79 15.08
N ALA A 208 -4.19 -19.85 14.29
CA ALA A 208 -3.73 -18.46 14.33
C ALA A 208 -4.10 -17.76 15.65
N ARG A 209 -5.32 -17.97 16.16
CA ARG A 209 -5.77 -17.46 17.47
C ARG A 209 -4.98 -18.03 18.63
N ASP A 210 -4.69 -19.33 18.60
CA ASP A 210 -3.92 -19.99 19.66
C ASP A 210 -2.51 -19.39 19.79
N VAL A 211 -1.84 -19.09 18.67
CA VAL A 211 -0.53 -18.42 18.67
C VAL A 211 -0.59 -17.02 19.29
N ILE A 212 -1.68 -16.27 19.04
CA ILE A 212 -1.89 -14.95 19.64
C ILE A 212 -2.12 -15.09 21.16
N LEU A 213 -3.00 -16.00 21.58
CA LEU A 213 -3.27 -16.26 23.00
C LEU A 213 -2.02 -16.74 23.75
N ASP A 214 -1.22 -17.62 23.17
CA ASP A 214 0.06 -18.07 23.73
C ASP A 214 1.04 -16.92 23.93
N THR A 215 1.05 -15.96 23.01
CA THR A 215 1.87 -14.76 23.11
C THR A 215 1.43 -13.90 24.28
N TYR A 216 0.13 -13.65 24.42
CA TYR A 216 -0.41 -12.94 25.58
C TYR A 216 -0.20 -13.69 26.88
N ALA A 217 -0.24 -15.02 26.89
CA ALA A 217 -0.04 -15.81 28.11
C ALA A 217 1.39 -15.64 28.64
N ARG A 218 2.39 -15.63 27.75
CA ARG A 218 3.78 -15.34 28.12
C ARG A 218 3.95 -13.91 28.66
N GLN A 219 3.31 -12.92 28.03
CA GLN A 219 3.35 -11.53 28.48
C GLN A 219 2.64 -11.36 29.84
N ALA A 220 1.45 -11.92 29.99
CA ALA A 220 0.68 -11.86 31.23
C ALA A 220 1.43 -12.50 32.40
N LYS A 221 2.12 -13.63 32.18
CA LYS A 221 2.98 -14.25 33.20
C LYS A 221 4.19 -13.39 33.58
N ALA A 222 4.72 -12.62 32.64
CA ALA A 222 5.80 -11.67 32.91
C ALA A 222 5.30 -10.41 33.65
N GLU A 223 4.09 -9.95 33.35
CA GLU A 223 3.44 -8.81 34.01
C GLU A 223 2.91 -9.17 35.41
N THR A 224 2.37 -10.38 35.57
CA THR A 224 1.72 -10.87 36.79
C THR A 224 2.12 -12.34 37.03
N PRO A 225 3.03 -12.62 37.98
CA PRO A 225 3.51 -13.98 38.24
C PRO A 225 2.43 -15.01 38.58
N ASP A 226 1.32 -14.55 39.18
CA ASP A 226 0.16 -15.38 39.56
C ASP A 226 -0.84 -15.61 38.42
N PHE A 227 -0.48 -15.25 37.17
CA PHE A 227 -1.32 -15.49 36.01
C PHE A 227 -1.62 -17.00 35.86
N ALA A 228 -2.88 -17.36 36.07
CA ALA A 228 -3.38 -18.74 36.04
C ALA A 228 -4.09 -19.13 34.73
N GLY A 229 -4.11 -18.23 33.74
CA GLY A 229 -4.81 -18.41 32.47
C GLY A 229 -5.91 -17.39 32.22
N PHE A 230 -6.41 -17.37 30.99
CA PHE A 230 -7.46 -16.46 30.57
C PHE A 230 -8.86 -16.92 31.01
N SER A 231 -9.79 -15.97 31.09
CA SER A 231 -11.16 -16.19 31.55
C SER A 231 -12.16 -15.43 30.67
N ALA A 232 -13.09 -16.18 30.07
CA ALA A 232 -14.22 -15.61 29.35
C ALA A 232 -15.09 -14.69 30.24
N ALA A 233 -15.24 -15.02 31.53
CA ALA A 233 -16.02 -14.21 32.46
C ALA A 233 -15.39 -12.83 32.70
N ARG A 234 -14.06 -12.77 32.87
CA ARG A 234 -13.35 -11.48 32.98
C ARG A 234 -13.39 -10.70 31.67
N GLY A 235 -13.26 -11.40 30.54
CA GLY A 235 -13.40 -10.81 29.20
C GLY A 235 -14.77 -10.20 28.97
N GLU A 236 -15.85 -10.86 29.43
CA GLU A 236 -17.20 -10.33 29.33
C GLU A 236 -17.39 -9.05 30.17
N VAL A 237 -16.85 -9.01 31.38
CA VAL A 237 -16.87 -7.81 32.22
C VAL A 237 -16.13 -6.66 31.54
N LEU A 238 -14.94 -6.93 30.97
CA LEU A 238 -14.19 -5.95 30.19
C LEU A 238 -14.96 -5.47 28.96
N TYR A 239 -15.63 -6.36 28.22
CA TYR A 239 -16.39 -5.99 27.03
C TYR A 239 -17.60 -5.09 27.35
N ARG A 240 -18.35 -5.43 28.40
CA ARG A 240 -19.60 -4.75 28.76
C ARG A 240 -19.38 -3.41 29.46
N GLY A 241 -18.30 -3.24 30.21
CA GLY A 241 -18.05 -2.02 31.00
C GLY A 241 -19.17 -1.76 32.03
N PRO A 242 -19.42 -0.49 32.42
CA PRO A 242 -18.75 0.73 31.95
C PRO A 242 -17.33 0.89 32.52
N HIS A 243 -16.52 1.64 31.80
CA HIS A 243 -15.15 2.03 32.13
C HIS A 243 -15.05 3.53 32.27
N ALA A 244 -14.06 3.97 33.06
CA ALA A 244 -13.72 5.37 33.24
C ALA A 244 -12.31 5.64 32.69
N GLY A 245 -12.02 6.90 32.38
CA GLY A 245 -10.70 7.36 31.93
C GLY A 245 -10.55 7.49 30.41
N GLY A 246 -11.35 6.76 29.63
CA GLY A 246 -11.43 6.90 28.18
C GLY A 246 -12.37 8.02 27.70
N ASN A 247 -12.76 7.94 26.42
CA ASN A 247 -13.73 8.82 25.81
C ASN A 247 -15.11 8.66 26.48
N PRO A 248 -15.71 9.73 27.02
CA PRO A 248 -17.03 9.68 27.66
C PRO A 248 -18.16 9.16 26.77
N GLN A 249 -18.02 9.24 25.44
CA GLN A 249 -19.01 8.72 24.49
C GLN A 249 -18.91 7.21 24.27
N THR A 250 -17.80 6.59 24.65
CA THR A 250 -17.55 5.14 24.51
C THR A 250 -17.07 4.53 25.83
N PRO A 251 -17.90 4.53 26.89
CA PRO A 251 -17.52 3.98 28.18
C PRO A 251 -17.40 2.45 28.16
N ALA A 252 -17.72 1.75 27.07
CA ALA A 252 -17.56 0.31 26.96
C ALA A 252 -17.19 -0.10 25.52
N CYS A 253 -16.60 -1.28 25.36
CA CYS A 253 -16.43 -1.88 24.03
C CYS A 253 -17.80 -2.07 23.36
N ALA A 254 -18.79 -2.48 24.16
CA ALA A 254 -20.19 -2.60 23.75
C ALA A 254 -20.83 -1.30 23.23
N SER A 255 -20.25 -0.11 23.50
CA SER A 255 -20.78 1.16 22.98
C SER A 255 -20.76 1.22 21.44
N CYS A 256 -19.75 0.62 20.81
CA CYS A 256 -19.68 0.49 19.36
C CYS A 256 -20.09 -0.91 18.88
N HIS A 257 -19.77 -1.96 19.64
CA HIS A 257 -19.95 -3.35 19.24
C HIS A 257 -21.27 -4.00 19.68
N THR A 258 -22.18 -3.21 20.28
CA THR A 258 -23.44 -3.64 20.90
C THR A 258 -23.26 -4.50 22.15
N ALA A 259 -24.35 -4.81 22.85
CA ALA A 259 -24.30 -5.67 24.04
C ALA A 259 -24.22 -7.17 23.69
N ASP A 260 -24.64 -7.56 22.48
CA ASP A 260 -24.52 -8.92 21.97
C ASP A 260 -23.43 -8.93 20.88
N PRO A 261 -22.25 -9.53 21.13
CA PRO A 261 -21.14 -9.49 20.17
C PRO A 261 -21.43 -10.21 18.84
N ARG A 262 -22.55 -10.93 18.74
CA ARG A 262 -23.03 -11.56 17.50
C ARG A 262 -23.73 -10.59 16.56
N MET A 263 -24.17 -9.45 17.08
CA MET A 263 -24.85 -8.44 16.29
C MET A 263 -23.84 -7.48 15.65
N PRO A 264 -24.12 -6.97 14.44
CA PRO A 264 -23.30 -5.93 13.84
C PRO A 264 -23.37 -4.65 14.70
N GLY A 265 -22.21 -4.04 14.90
CA GLY A 265 -22.04 -2.78 15.62
C GLY A 265 -22.07 -1.56 14.70
N ARG A 266 -21.82 -0.40 15.29
CA ARG A 266 -21.66 0.86 14.57
C ARG A 266 -20.67 1.76 15.30
N ASN A 267 -19.69 2.30 14.57
CA ASN A 267 -18.74 3.25 15.15
C ASN A 267 -19.47 4.54 15.56
N VAL A 268 -19.30 4.98 16.82
CA VAL A 268 -20.05 6.13 17.36
C VAL A 268 -19.71 7.47 16.67
N LYS A 269 -18.51 7.59 16.10
CA LYS A 269 -18.01 8.84 15.50
C LYS A 269 -18.27 8.89 14.00
N SER A 270 -17.94 7.82 13.29
CA SER A 270 -18.09 7.75 11.82
C SER A 270 -19.45 7.22 11.38
N GLY A 271 -20.17 6.51 12.25
CA GLY A 271 -21.42 5.84 11.90
C GLY A 271 -21.24 4.65 10.97
N ARG A 272 -20.01 4.21 10.65
CA ARG A 272 -19.78 3.04 9.80
C ARG A 272 -20.25 1.76 10.50
N PRO A 273 -20.84 0.79 9.77
CA PRO A 273 -21.14 -0.51 10.33
C PRO A 273 -19.85 -1.19 10.78
N ILE A 274 -19.95 -2.01 11.83
CA ILE A 274 -18.86 -2.84 12.32
C ILE A 274 -19.36 -4.28 12.28
N GLU A 275 -18.63 -5.16 11.61
CA GLU A 275 -18.97 -6.59 11.60
C GLU A 275 -18.99 -7.18 13.03
N PRO A 276 -19.77 -8.24 13.28
CA PRO A 276 -19.82 -8.90 14.58
C PRO A 276 -18.44 -9.21 15.18
N MET A 277 -18.34 -9.14 16.50
CA MET A 277 -17.11 -9.44 17.24
C MET A 277 -17.02 -10.91 17.66
N ALA A 278 -18.15 -11.60 17.72
CA ALA A 278 -18.23 -13.02 18.03
C ALA A 278 -17.58 -13.87 16.93
N VAL A 279 -16.66 -14.75 17.33
CA VAL A 279 -15.95 -15.63 16.38
C VAL A 279 -16.90 -16.63 15.72
N SER A 280 -18.01 -17.01 16.37
CA SER A 280 -19.03 -17.87 15.75
C SER A 280 -19.71 -17.26 14.53
N VAL A 281 -19.73 -15.93 14.42
CA VAL A 281 -20.33 -15.20 13.30
C VAL A 281 -19.27 -14.71 12.33
N GLU A 282 -18.14 -14.22 12.84
CA GLU A 282 -17.02 -13.74 12.03
C GLU A 282 -15.72 -14.53 12.35
N PRO A 283 -15.50 -15.68 11.69
CA PRO A 283 -14.38 -16.58 12.02
C PRO A 283 -12.99 -15.99 11.75
N SER A 284 -12.90 -14.88 11.00
CA SER A 284 -11.62 -14.17 10.77
C SER A 284 -11.19 -13.29 11.95
N ARG A 285 -12.04 -13.09 12.97
CA ARG A 285 -11.64 -12.34 14.16
C ARG A 285 -10.44 -12.99 14.84
N PHE A 286 -9.49 -12.14 15.21
CA PHE A 286 -8.28 -12.51 15.96
C PHE A 286 -7.34 -13.49 15.24
N THR A 287 -7.26 -13.45 13.91
CA THR A 287 -6.34 -14.33 13.16
C THR A 287 -5.07 -13.64 12.66
N ASP A 288 -5.00 -12.31 12.71
CA ASP A 288 -3.82 -11.50 12.36
C ASP A 288 -3.28 -10.78 13.60
N ALA A 289 -2.11 -11.19 14.07
CA ALA A 289 -1.51 -10.62 15.29
C ALA A 289 -1.18 -9.12 15.18
N ALA A 290 -0.82 -8.65 13.97
CA ALA A 290 -0.50 -7.24 13.76
C ALA A 290 -1.76 -6.37 13.74
N ASP A 291 -2.85 -6.85 13.13
CA ASP A 291 -4.16 -6.16 13.24
C ASP A 291 -4.67 -6.17 14.68
N VAL A 292 -4.65 -7.31 15.38
CA VAL A 292 -5.10 -7.41 16.78
C VAL A 292 -4.36 -6.42 17.67
N GLU A 293 -3.03 -6.34 17.57
CA GLU A 293 -2.24 -5.38 18.35
C GLU A 293 -2.53 -3.92 17.97
N ARG A 294 -2.73 -3.64 16.68
CA ARG A 294 -3.10 -2.30 16.21
C ARG A 294 -4.44 -1.88 16.79
N ARG A 295 -5.45 -2.76 16.74
CA ARG A 295 -6.80 -2.51 17.27
C ARG A 295 -6.77 -2.31 18.77
N PHE A 296 -6.17 -3.22 19.55
CA PHE A 296 -6.09 -3.04 21.00
C PHE A 296 -5.34 -1.77 21.40
N ARG A 297 -4.25 -1.41 20.73
CA ARG A 297 -3.51 -0.17 21.05
C ARG A 297 -4.40 1.07 20.97
N ARG A 298 -5.24 1.15 19.94
CA ARG A 298 -6.16 2.26 19.72
C ARG A 298 -7.37 2.17 20.65
N ASP A 299 -8.03 1.02 20.66
CA ASP A 299 -9.34 0.86 21.27
C ASP A 299 -9.25 0.84 22.81
N CYS A 300 -8.20 0.25 23.39
CA CYS A 300 -7.98 0.30 24.83
C CYS A 300 -7.73 1.74 25.31
N GLN A 301 -6.92 2.51 24.57
CA GLN A 301 -6.68 3.92 24.91
C GLN A 301 -7.97 4.73 24.82
N ASN A 302 -8.81 4.46 23.82
CA ASN A 302 -10.09 5.16 23.63
C ASN A 302 -11.15 4.79 24.67
N VAL A 303 -11.27 3.52 25.06
CA VAL A 303 -12.33 3.06 25.98
C VAL A 303 -11.88 3.13 27.44
N LEU A 304 -10.64 2.74 27.74
CA LEU A 304 -10.11 2.64 29.11
C LEU A 304 -9.25 3.86 29.50
N GLY A 305 -8.84 4.70 28.55
CA GLY A 305 -7.89 5.78 28.81
C GLY A 305 -6.44 5.32 29.03
N ARG A 306 -6.18 4.01 28.88
CA ARG A 306 -4.87 3.38 29.07
C ARG A 306 -4.71 2.16 28.16
N PRO A 307 -3.47 1.67 27.95
CA PRO A 307 -3.26 0.37 27.33
C PRO A 307 -3.94 -0.76 28.14
N CYS A 308 -4.47 -1.76 27.43
CA CYS A 308 -4.88 -3.01 28.06
C CYS A 308 -3.65 -3.81 28.49
N THR A 309 -3.76 -4.51 29.63
CA THR A 309 -2.76 -5.51 30.04
C THR A 309 -2.82 -6.75 29.15
N ALA A 310 -1.77 -7.58 29.17
CA ALA A 310 -1.79 -8.82 28.40
C ALA A 310 -2.91 -9.78 28.84
N GLN A 311 -3.22 -9.79 30.15
CA GLN A 311 -4.35 -10.58 30.67
C GLN A 311 -5.69 -10.08 30.13
N GLU A 312 -5.93 -8.76 30.13
CA GLU A 312 -7.17 -8.16 29.60
C GLU A 312 -7.38 -8.51 28.13
N LYS A 313 -6.32 -8.44 27.32
CA LYS A 313 -6.37 -8.82 25.90
C LYS A 313 -6.73 -10.29 25.71
N GLY A 314 -6.09 -11.19 26.45
CA GLY A 314 -6.37 -12.64 26.34
C GLY A 314 -7.74 -13.04 26.89
N ASP A 315 -8.19 -12.42 27.98
CA ASP A 315 -9.54 -12.60 28.53
C ASP A 315 -10.61 -12.16 27.52
N PHE A 316 -10.42 -11.01 26.88
CA PHE A 316 -11.31 -10.47 25.85
C PHE A 316 -11.44 -11.41 24.64
N ILE A 317 -10.31 -11.89 24.10
CA ILE A 317 -10.31 -12.84 22.98
C ILE A 317 -10.97 -14.15 23.38
N THR A 318 -10.70 -14.64 24.59
CA THR A 318 -11.29 -15.89 25.11
C THR A 318 -12.81 -15.76 25.23
N PHE A 319 -13.31 -14.62 25.70
CA PHE A 319 -14.74 -14.34 25.74
C PHE A 319 -15.36 -14.38 24.33
N LEU A 320 -14.81 -13.62 23.38
CA LEU A 320 -15.38 -13.52 22.03
C LEU A 320 -15.21 -14.78 21.19
N SER A 321 -14.19 -15.58 21.47
CA SER A 321 -13.99 -16.90 20.85
C SER A 321 -15.02 -17.92 21.31
N GLY A 322 -15.55 -17.76 22.53
CA GLY A 322 -16.64 -18.58 23.05
C GLY A 322 -18.05 -18.08 22.69
N ARG A 323 -18.17 -17.06 21.82
CA ARG A 323 -19.44 -16.47 21.43
C ARG A 323 -19.81 -16.74 20.00
#